data_AF-A0A484LKN0-F1
#
_entry.id   AF-A0A484LKN0-F1
#
_cell.length_a   1.000
_cell.length_b   1.000
_cell.length_c   1.000
_cell.angle_alpha   90.00
_cell.angle_beta   90.00
_cell.angle_gamma   90.00
#
_symmetry.space_group_name_H-M   'P 1'
#
loop_
_entity.id
_entity.type
_entity.pdbx_description
1 polymer ?
#
loop_
_entity_poly.entity_id
_entity_poly.type
_entity_poly.pdbx_seq_one_letter_code
_entity_poly.pdbx_strand_id
1 'polypeptide(L)'
;MIQRLSNLHQSRLASCKPNSDPNTSPTLPTQSFLSHFSGSKRSIKSELSQVCKAQDPTNLRSELERVSASIASLEKQVAESSYFLPSYEVRSCLKTVSELKQALEQANSTLIPKKQHRKEGLDS
;
A
#
# COMPACT_ATOMS: atom_id res chain seq x y z
N MET A 1 -46.16 8.04 -19.35
CA MET A 1 -45.20 8.89 -20.09
C MET A 1 -44.14 9.37 -19.10
N ILE A 2 -43.02 8.65 -18.92
CA ILE A 2 -41.98 8.96 -17.93
C ILE A 2 -40.96 9.90 -18.58
N GLN A 3 -41.25 11.19 -18.63
CA GLN A 3 -40.35 12.21 -19.17
C GLN A 3 -39.65 12.98 -18.04
N ARG A 4 -38.97 12.29 -17.10
CA ARG A 4 -38.22 12.94 -16.01
C ARG A 4 -36.92 12.23 -15.61
N LEU A 5 -36.28 11.48 -16.52
CA LEU A 5 -35.01 10.79 -16.26
C LEU A 5 -33.77 11.46 -16.89
N SER A 6 -33.91 12.62 -17.55
CA SER A 6 -32.79 13.31 -18.20
C SER A 6 -32.01 14.28 -17.30
N ASN A 7 -32.52 14.66 -16.13
CA ASN A 7 -31.85 15.65 -15.25
C ASN A 7 -30.82 15.04 -14.28
N LEU A 8 -30.75 13.71 -14.14
CA LEU A 8 -29.82 13.08 -13.20
C LEU A 8 -28.39 12.93 -13.76
N HIS A 9 -28.22 13.02 -15.08
CA HIS A 9 -26.90 12.93 -15.71
C HIS A 9 -26.11 14.24 -15.67
N GLN A 10 -26.77 15.41 -15.68
CA GLN A 10 -26.05 16.68 -15.57
C GLN A 10 -25.44 16.92 -14.18
N SER A 11 -26.03 16.36 -13.11
CA SER A 11 -25.47 16.52 -11.76
C SER A 11 -24.16 15.76 -11.54
N ARG A 12 -23.79 14.83 -12.43
CA ARG A 12 -22.50 14.11 -12.34
C ARG A 12 -21.36 14.82 -13.08
N LEU A 13 -21.66 15.72 -14.02
CA LEU A 13 -20.65 16.49 -14.76
C LEU A 13 -20.29 17.82 -14.07
N ALA A 14 -21.11 18.30 -13.13
CA ALA A 14 -20.84 19.53 -12.37
C ALA A 14 -19.87 19.37 -11.18
N SER A 15 -19.37 18.15 -10.90
CA SER A 15 -18.36 17.93 -9.85
C SER A 15 -16.92 18.20 -10.33
N CYS A 16 -16.71 18.51 -11.62
CA CYS A 16 -15.45 19.01 -12.14
C CYS A 16 -15.42 20.54 -12.06
N LYS A 17 -15.47 21.10 -10.85
CA LYS A 17 -15.10 22.50 -10.62
C LYS A 17 -13.67 22.55 -10.10
N PRO A 18 -12.70 23.11 -10.84
CA PRO A 18 -11.48 23.62 -10.24
C PRO A 18 -11.85 24.96 -9.60
N ASN A 19 -12.47 24.93 -8.41
CA ASN A 19 -12.46 26.10 -7.56
C ASN A 19 -11.06 26.20 -6.95
N SER A 20 -10.14 26.74 -7.74
CA SER A 20 -8.84 27.20 -7.28
C SER A 20 -9.07 28.43 -6.41
N ASP A 21 -9.30 28.18 -5.12
CA ASP A 21 -9.09 29.17 -4.08
C ASP A 21 -7.57 29.36 -3.94
N PRO A 22 -7.02 30.60 -4.05
CA PRO A 22 -5.58 30.81 -3.98
C PRO A 22 -5.01 30.59 -2.57
N ASN A 23 -5.85 30.35 -1.57
CA ASN A 23 -5.44 29.87 -0.24
C ASN A 23 -5.32 28.34 -0.24
N THR A 24 -4.29 27.85 -0.92
CA THR A 24 -4.00 26.41 -1.06
C THR A 24 -3.90 25.78 0.32
N SER A 25 -4.91 24.99 0.66
CA SER A 25 -5.01 24.27 1.93
C SER A 25 -3.83 23.29 2.08
N PRO A 26 -3.28 23.09 3.28
CA PRO A 26 -2.18 22.14 3.56
C PRO A 26 -2.52 20.66 3.24
N THR A 27 -3.72 20.39 2.73
CA THR A 27 -4.25 19.06 2.43
C THR A 27 -3.85 18.52 1.04
N LEU A 28 -3.55 19.39 0.07
CA LEU A 28 -3.17 18.97 -1.29
C LEU A 28 -1.83 18.20 -1.34
N PRO A 29 -0.74 18.66 -0.67
CA PRO A 29 0.50 17.89 -0.60
C PRO A 29 0.32 16.54 0.11
N THR A 30 -0.52 16.53 1.16
CA THR A 30 -0.84 15.32 1.93
C THR A 30 -1.56 14.28 1.07
N GLN A 31 -2.57 14.68 0.30
CA GLN A 31 -3.33 13.75 -0.55
C GLN A 31 -2.46 13.14 -1.65
N SER A 32 -1.61 13.95 -2.29
CA SER A 32 -0.65 13.47 -3.28
C SER A 32 0.28 12.42 -2.66
N PHE A 33 0.90 12.74 -1.51
CA PHE A 33 1.74 11.81 -0.77
C PHE A 33 1.01 10.49 -0.44
N LEU A 34 -0.20 10.55 0.12
CA LEU A 34 -0.96 9.37 0.50
C LEU A 34 -1.34 8.51 -0.72
N SER A 35 -1.63 9.13 -1.86
CA SER A 35 -1.88 8.43 -3.12
C SER A 35 -0.63 7.65 -3.57
N HIS A 36 0.53 8.31 -3.63
CA HIS A 36 1.80 7.68 -3.95
C HIS A 36 2.15 6.56 -2.96
N PHE A 37 1.99 6.81 -1.65
CA PHE A 37 2.21 5.83 -0.59
C PHE A 37 1.32 4.59 -0.76
N SER A 38 0.04 4.79 -1.08
CA SER A 38 -0.91 3.69 -1.31
C SER A 38 -0.58 2.88 -2.57
N GLY A 39 -0.08 3.53 -3.62
CA GLY A 39 0.42 2.90 -4.84
C GLY A 39 1.63 2.01 -4.55
N SER A 40 2.64 2.55 -3.88
CA SER A 40 3.84 1.82 -3.45
C SER A 40 3.49 0.63 -2.56
N LYS A 41 2.58 0.82 -1.58
CA LYS A 41 2.06 -0.27 -0.73
C LYS A 41 1.47 -1.40 -1.57
N ARG A 42 0.66 -1.07 -2.59
CA ARG A 42 0.01 -2.06 -3.44
C ARG A 42 1.00 -2.81 -4.33
N SER A 43 2.01 -2.10 -4.88
CA SER A 43 3.11 -2.71 -5.63
C SER A 43 3.86 -3.72 -4.78
N ILE A 44 4.31 -3.31 -3.59
CA ILE A 44 5.01 -4.18 -2.64
C ILE A 44 4.18 -5.42 -2.30
N LYS A 45 2.88 -5.27 -2.00
CA LYS A 45 2.02 -6.43 -1.71
C LYS A 45 1.85 -7.36 -2.92
N SER A 46 1.81 -6.82 -4.12
CA SER A 46 1.73 -7.61 -5.36
C SER A 46 3.02 -8.38 -5.60
N GLU A 47 4.17 -7.73 -5.47
CA GLU A 47 5.50 -8.35 -5.58
C GLU A 47 5.65 -9.47 -4.54
N LEU A 48 5.31 -9.20 -3.28
CA LEU A 48 5.38 -10.18 -2.20
C LEU A 48 4.46 -11.39 -2.45
N SER A 49 3.27 -11.18 -3.01
CA SER A 49 2.39 -12.28 -3.43
C SER A 49 2.96 -13.07 -4.62
N GLN A 50 3.70 -12.43 -5.53
CA GLN A 50 4.33 -13.08 -6.66
C GLN A 50 5.53 -13.92 -6.20
N VAL A 51 6.34 -13.38 -5.28
CA VAL A 51 7.46 -14.09 -4.64
C VAL A 51 6.97 -15.35 -3.93
N CYS A 52 5.87 -15.30 -3.18
CA CYS A 52 5.31 -16.49 -2.54
C CYS A 52 4.79 -17.56 -3.53
N LYS A 53 4.45 -17.18 -4.77
CA LYS A 53 3.99 -18.11 -5.82
C LYS A 53 5.13 -18.62 -6.70
N ALA A 54 6.22 -17.86 -6.80
CA ALA A 54 7.36 -18.19 -7.63
C ALA A 54 8.08 -19.41 -7.03
N GLN A 55 8.30 -20.42 -7.87
CA GLN A 55 8.87 -21.70 -7.46
C GLN A 55 10.41 -21.75 -7.62
N ASP A 56 10.99 -20.73 -8.25
CA ASP A 56 12.41 -20.67 -8.62
C ASP A 56 13.30 -20.01 -7.55
N PRO A 57 14.08 -20.78 -6.77
CA PRO A 57 14.80 -20.28 -5.59
C PRO A 57 15.92 -19.28 -5.90
N THR A 58 16.41 -19.23 -7.13
CA THR A 58 17.52 -18.36 -7.55
C THR A 58 17.10 -16.89 -7.65
N ASN A 59 15.87 -16.61 -8.06
CA ASN A 59 15.37 -15.24 -8.18
C ASN A 59 14.70 -14.75 -6.89
N LEU A 60 14.15 -15.65 -6.06
CA LEU A 60 13.42 -15.29 -4.84
C LEU A 60 14.22 -14.40 -3.87
N ARG A 61 15.51 -14.68 -3.66
CA ARG A 61 16.36 -13.84 -2.80
C ARG A 61 16.50 -12.42 -3.37
N SER A 62 16.77 -12.32 -4.67
CA SER A 62 16.89 -11.03 -5.35
C SER A 62 15.56 -10.26 -5.35
N GLU A 63 14.42 -10.93 -5.52
CA GLU A 63 13.10 -10.30 -5.37
C GLU A 63 12.89 -9.79 -3.93
N LEU A 64 13.22 -10.60 -2.93
CA LEU A 64 13.04 -10.25 -1.52
C LEU A 64 13.89 -9.04 -1.12
N GLU A 65 15.15 -8.99 -1.58
CA GLU A 65 16.03 -7.83 -1.42
C GLU A 65 15.45 -6.57 -2.10
N ARG A 66 14.87 -6.71 -3.30
CA ARG A 66 14.18 -5.59 -3.95
C ARG A 66 12.97 -5.11 -3.16
N VAL A 67 12.16 -6.02 -2.64
CA VAL A 67 11.01 -5.66 -1.79
C VAL A 67 11.49 -4.97 -0.50
N SER A 68 12.59 -5.45 0.11
CA SER A 68 13.24 -4.81 1.26
C SER A 68 13.66 -3.38 0.94
N ALA A 69 14.33 -3.15 -0.19
CA ALA A 69 14.73 -1.83 -0.66
C ALA A 69 13.52 -0.91 -0.92
N SER A 70 12.45 -1.44 -1.52
CA SER A 70 11.19 -0.71 -1.74
C SER A 70 10.54 -0.27 -0.43
N ILE A 71 10.54 -1.13 0.61
CA ILE A 71 10.05 -0.79 1.94
C ILE A 71 10.92 0.31 2.58
N ALA A 72 12.24 0.21 2.47
CA ALA A 72 13.15 1.25 2.99
C ALA A 72 12.96 2.60 2.30
N SER A 73 12.72 2.60 0.97
CA SER A 73 12.38 3.80 0.21
C SER A 73 11.05 4.40 0.68
N LEU A 74 10.04 3.57 0.93
CA LEU A 74 8.75 4.01 1.48
C LEU A 74 8.91 4.65 2.87
N GLU A 75 9.75 4.07 3.73
CA GLU A 75 10.08 4.60 5.06
C GLU A 75 10.76 5.98 4.95
N LYS A 76 11.70 6.14 4.01
CA LYS A 76 12.35 7.41 3.71
C LYS A 76 11.36 8.49 3.25
N GLN A 77 10.44 8.14 2.35
CA GLN A 77 9.40 9.07 1.89
C GLN A 77 8.50 9.56 3.04
N VAL A 78 8.16 8.68 3.99
CA VAL A 78 7.41 9.07 5.20
C VAL A 78 8.22 10.01 6.08
N ALA A 79 9.52 9.74 6.28
CA ALA A 79 10.39 10.58 7.09
C ALA A 79 10.53 11.99 6.49
N GLU A 80 10.77 12.09 5.18
CA GLU A 80 10.84 13.34 4.43
C GLU A 80 9.52 14.11 4.50
N SER A 81 8.40 13.39 4.46
CA SER A 81 7.06 13.98 4.47
C SER A 81 6.50 14.28 5.86
N SER A 82 7.15 13.78 6.93
CA SER A 82 6.64 13.87 8.30
C SER A 82 6.47 15.31 8.80
N TYR A 83 7.24 16.26 8.25
CA TYR A 83 7.19 17.67 8.61
C TYR A 83 5.91 18.38 8.17
N PHE A 84 5.23 17.89 7.13
CA PHE A 84 3.99 18.47 6.61
C PHE A 84 2.77 17.56 6.75
N LEU A 85 2.97 16.30 7.17
CA LEU A 85 1.88 15.36 7.41
C LEU A 85 1.30 15.55 8.82
N PRO A 86 -0.04 15.49 8.97
CA PRO A 86 -0.66 15.39 10.29
C PRO A 86 -0.15 14.17 11.06
N SER A 87 -0.03 14.28 12.39
CA SER A 87 0.52 13.19 13.22
C SER A 87 -0.24 11.86 13.07
N TYR A 88 -1.54 11.91 12.75
CA TYR A 88 -2.32 10.71 12.45
C TYR A 88 -1.84 10.00 11.19
N GLU A 89 -1.59 10.74 10.10
CA GLU A 89 -1.09 10.19 8.84
C GLU A 89 0.31 9.59 9.01
N VAL A 90 1.20 10.29 9.73
CA VAL A 90 2.54 9.78 10.05
C VAL A 90 2.45 8.43 10.77
N ARG A 91 1.63 8.34 11.83
CA ARG A 91 1.43 7.09 12.57
C ARG A 91 0.86 5.98 11.69
N SER A 92 -0.12 6.31 10.85
CA SER A 92 -0.75 5.36 9.92
C SER A 92 0.25 4.79 8.90
N CYS A 93 1.09 5.66 8.34
CA CYS A 93 2.15 5.29 7.42
C CYS A 93 3.21 4.40 8.09
N LEU A 94 3.71 4.80 9.27
CA LEU A 94 4.70 4.00 10.03
C LEU A 94 4.15 2.63 10.43
N LYS A 95 2.87 2.56 10.82
CA LYS A 95 2.18 1.30 11.08
C LYS A 95 2.16 0.42 9.83
N THR A 96 1.78 0.98 8.68
CA THR A 96 1.77 0.26 7.41
C THR A 96 3.16 -0.25 7.03
N VAL A 97 4.20 0.57 7.18
CA VAL A 97 5.60 0.15 6.93
C VAL A 97 5.98 -1.03 7.82
N SER A 98 5.61 -0.98 9.10
CA SER A 98 5.85 -2.09 10.04
C SER A 98 5.13 -3.37 9.64
N GLU A 99 3.86 -3.28 9.21
CA GLU A 99 3.10 -4.41 8.68
C GLU A 99 3.75 -5.02 7.42
N LEU A 100 4.28 -4.19 6.52
CA LEU A 100 5.00 -4.65 5.32
C LEU A 100 6.32 -5.36 5.67
N LYS A 101 7.09 -4.83 6.62
CA LYS A 101 8.31 -5.48 7.13
C LYS A 101 8.00 -6.84 7.75
N GLN A 102 6.92 -6.93 8.53
CA GLN A 102 6.47 -8.20 9.09
C GLN A 102 6.03 -9.19 8.01
N ALA A 103 5.30 -8.74 6.99
CA ALA A 103 4.91 -9.60 5.86
C ALA A 103 6.13 -10.10 5.07
N LEU A 104 7.16 -9.27 4.91
CA LEU A 104 8.43 -9.65 4.28
C LEU A 104 9.13 -10.76 5.07
N GLU A 105 9.23 -10.59 6.40
CA GLU A 105 9.85 -11.58 7.29
C GLU A 105 9.10 -12.91 7.29
N GLN A 106 7.76 -12.85 7.25
CA GLN A 106 6.92 -14.04 7.10
C GLN A 106 7.17 -14.74 5.76
N ALA A 107 7.22 -14.01 4.65
CA ALA A 107 7.55 -14.58 3.35
C ALA A 107 8.95 -15.22 3.38
N ASN A 108 9.95 -14.53 3.92
CA ASN A 108 11.31 -15.06 4.06
C ASN A 108 11.33 -16.35 4.89
N SER A 109 10.60 -16.38 6.00
CA SER A 109 10.44 -17.55 6.86
C SER A 109 9.72 -18.73 6.19
N THR A 110 8.86 -18.45 5.21
CA THR A 110 8.13 -19.47 4.44
C THR A 110 8.99 -20.02 3.29
N LEU A 111 9.83 -19.17 2.70
CA LEU A 111 10.76 -19.52 1.62
C LEU A 111 12.02 -20.22 2.10
N ILE A 112 12.49 -19.92 3.32
CA ILE A 112 13.48 -20.74 4.02
C ILE A 112 12.71 -21.93 4.55
N PRO A 113 12.85 -23.14 3.98
CA PRO A 113 12.03 -24.27 4.40
C PRO A 113 12.42 -24.70 5.81
N LYS A 114 11.79 -24.12 6.83
CA LYS A 114 11.77 -24.67 8.18
C LYS A 114 10.70 -25.75 8.24
N LYS A 115 11.19 -26.95 7.93
CA LYS A 115 10.79 -28.25 8.48
C LYS A 115 9.89 -28.13 9.74
N GLN A 116 8.66 -28.63 9.61
CA GLN A 116 7.68 -29.08 10.63
C GLN A 116 6.89 -27.97 11.37
N HIS A 117 5.55 -27.99 11.49
CA HIS A 117 4.65 -29.13 11.67
C HIS A 117 3.26 -28.89 11.06
N ARG A 118 2.80 -29.90 10.31
CA ARG A 118 1.40 -30.29 10.15
C ARG A 118 0.78 -30.42 11.55
N LYS A 119 -0.14 -29.53 11.96
CA LYS A 119 -1.14 -29.87 12.98
C LYS A 119 -2.37 -30.41 12.25
N GLU A 120 -2.27 -31.69 11.93
CA GLU A 120 -3.43 -32.56 11.77
C GLU A 120 -4.00 -32.74 13.18
N GLY A 121 -5.09 -32.03 13.48
CA GLY A 121 -5.88 -32.26 14.69
C GLY A 121 -6.91 -33.34 14.40
N LEU A 122 -6.46 -34.59 14.48
CA LEU A 122 -7.31 -35.76 14.62
C LEU A 122 -7.38 -36.08 16.11
N ASP A 123 -8.56 -35.92 16.72
CA ASP A 123 -8.97 -36.49 18.01
C ASP A 123 -10.50 -36.56 17.93
N SER A 124 -11.06 -37.71 17.52
CA SER A 124 -11.48 -38.85 18.35
C SER A 124 -12.62 -38.49 19.31
#